data_AF-A0A8S3UMQ7-F1
#
_entry.id   AF-A0A8S3UMQ7-F1
#
_cell.length_a   1.000
_cell.length_b   1.000
_cell.length_c   1.000
_cell.angle_alpha   90.00
_cell.angle_beta   90.00
_cell.angle_gamma   90.00
#
_symmetry.space_group_name_H-M   'P 1'
#
loop_
_entity.id
_entity.type
_entity.pdbx_description
1 polymer ?
#
loop_
_entity_poly.entity_id
_entity_poly.type
_entity_poly.pdbx_seq_one_letter_code
_entity_poly.pdbx_strand_id
1 'polypeptide(L)'
;MLDLELINLPRDSYIVKLIKLTNDSGDTITWYRSMLTSRAKSIQGCPLGKLITRKSTNRGSSSQKYAKDCYLLQQFISGDPSSIDEVFRKDEPKSVSEHNAVPLNCHLIELKTTLHMTIDRLNEVEKLGKANRTVIEKLQTENEKLRRELVDSNERLSKHIVFSVTECEFRLFVADVDVCMDKGVVSG
;
A
#
# COMPACT_ATOMS: atom_id res chain seq x y z
N MET A 1 4.62 -2.02 6.71
CA MET A 1 5.01 -0.58 6.64
C MET A 1 6.49 -0.38 6.94
N LEU A 2 7.10 -0.98 7.97
CA LEU A 2 8.55 -0.80 8.25
C LEU A 2 9.48 -1.37 7.16
N ASP A 3 9.21 -2.58 6.64
CA ASP A 3 10.08 -3.24 5.65
C ASP A 3 10.34 -2.37 4.40
N LEU A 4 9.30 -1.71 3.89
CA LEU A 4 9.38 -0.85 2.69
C LEU A 4 10.28 0.37 2.91
N GLU A 5 10.25 0.93 4.11
CA GLU A 5 11.04 2.11 4.46
C GLU A 5 12.51 1.78 4.72
N LEU A 6 12.82 0.52 5.02
CA LEU A 6 14.13 0.10 5.49
C LEU A 6 14.92 -0.72 4.45
N ILE A 7 14.33 -0.95 3.28
CA ILE A 7 14.95 -1.75 2.21
C ILE A 7 16.20 -1.08 1.65
N ASN A 8 17.23 -1.88 1.37
CA ASN A 8 18.49 -1.46 0.72
C ASN A 8 19.22 -0.30 1.42
N LEU A 9 18.98 -0.07 2.70
CA LEU A 9 19.71 0.95 3.44
C LEU A 9 21.04 0.41 3.96
N PRO A 10 22.12 1.24 3.92
CA PRO A 10 23.34 0.96 4.66
C PRO A 10 23.06 0.81 6.16
N ARG A 11 23.89 0.04 6.86
CA ARG A 11 23.74 -0.31 8.28
C ARG A 11 23.37 0.88 9.18
N ASP A 12 24.14 1.96 9.14
CA ASP A 12 23.93 3.08 10.05
C ASP A 12 22.65 3.86 9.71
N SER A 13 22.37 4.05 8.42
CA SER A 13 21.12 4.65 7.94
C SER A 13 19.89 3.82 8.33
N TYR A 14 19.99 2.49 8.23
CA TYR A 14 18.94 1.57 8.66
C TYR A 14 18.63 1.74 10.15
N ILE A 15 19.67 1.71 10.99
CA ILE A 15 19.52 1.80 12.45
C ILE A 15 18.89 3.13 12.85
N VAL A 16 19.41 4.25 12.33
CA VAL A 16 18.89 5.59 12.63
C VAL A 16 17.44 5.72 12.15
N LYS A 17 17.14 5.25 10.93
CA LYS A 17 15.79 5.33 10.37
C LYS A 17 14.80 4.45 11.15
N LEU A 18 15.19 3.23 11.52
CA LEU A 18 14.35 2.34 12.32
C LEU A 18 14.01 2.96 13.68
N ILE A 19 15.01 3.46 14.42
CA ILE A 19 14.81 4.15 15.70
C ILE A 19 13.86 5.34 15.53
N LYS A 20 14.04 6.14 14.48
CA LYS A 20 13.17 7.28 14.18
C LYS A 20 11.74 6.86 13.88
N LEU A 21 11.54 5.83 13.05
CA LEU A 21 10.20 5.33 12.68
C LEU A 21 9.45 4.73 13.88
N THR A 22 10.18 4.18 14.84
CA THR A 22 9.60 3.61 16.07
C THR A 22 9.54 4.59 17.23
N ASN A 23 9.92 5.86 17.04
CA ASN A 23 10.05 6.85 18.12
C ASN A 23 10.88 6.34 19.31
N ASP A 24 11.98 5.63 19.04
CA ASP A 24 12.84 4.96 20.03
C ASP A 24 12.09 4.01 21.01
N SER A 25 10.90 3.54 20.64
CA SER A 25 10.16 2.54 21.41
C SER A 25 10.85 1.19 21.36
N GLY A 26 11.48 0.81 22.47
CA GLY A 26 12.14 -0.49 22.63
C GLY A 26 11.21 -1.68 22.38
N ASP A 27 9.94 -1.57 22.78
CA ASP A 27 8.92 -2.61 22.56
C ASP A 27 8.62 -2.80 21.07
N THR A 28 8.45 -1.70 20.34
CA THR A 28 8.18 -1.73 18.89
C THR A 28 9.38 -2.31 18.12
N ILE A 29 10.61 -1.93 18.49
CA ILE A 29 11.83 -2.46 17.90
C ILE A 29 11.96 -3.96 18.20
N THR A 30 11.66 -4.39 19.43
CA THR A 30 11.72 -5.80 19.84
C THR A 30 10.66 -6.65 19.15
N TRP A 31 9.45 -6.11 18.97
CA TRP A 31 8.39 -6.75 18.17
C TRP A 31 8.85 -6.95 16.73
N TYR A 32 9.39 -5.90 16.10
CA TYR A 32 9.89 -5.97 14.72
C TYR A 32 11.04 -6.98 14.58
N ARG A 33 11.97 -7.00 15.54
CA ARG A 33 13.04 -8.00 15.65
C ARG A 33 12.50 -9.42 15.70
N SER A 34 11.46 -9.65 16.51
CA SER A 34 10.84 -10.97 16.66
C SER A 34 10.16 -11.43 15.37
N MET A 35 9.50 -10.50 14.67
CA MET A 35 8.91 -10.76 13.36
C MET A 35 9.97 -11.14 12.31
N LEU A 36 11.08 -10.38 12.22
CA LEU A 36 12.20 -10.70 11.32
C LEU A 36 12.84 -12.06 11.67
N THR A 37 12.94 -12.39 12.95
CA THR A 37 13.46 -13.68 13.41
C THR A 37 12.57 -14.84 12.94
N SER A 38 11.25 -14.69 13.02
CA SER A 38 10.31 -15.70 12.52
C SER A 38 10.50 -15.95 11.03
N ARG A 39 10.69 -14.88 10.24
CA ARG A 39 10.99 -14.99 8.80
C ARG A 39 12.34 -15.66 8.53
N ALA A 40 13.39 -15.26 9.24
CA ALA A 40 14.72 -15.83 9.10
C ALA A 40 14.73 -17.33 9.39
N LYS A 41 13.99 -17.79 10.42
CA LYS A 41 13.88 -19.22 10.76
C LYS A 41 13.22 -20.08 9.68
N SER A 42 12.48 -19.48 8.75
CA SER A 42 11.90 -20.19 7.60
C SER A 42 12.90 -20.37 6.44
N ILE A 43 14.11 -19.79 6.53
CA ILE A 43 15.15 -19.88 5.51
C ILE A 43 16.17 -20.94 5.92
N GLN A 44 16.57 -21.79 4.97
CA GLN A 44 17.56 -22.83 5.20
C GLN A 44 18.90 -22.22 5.63
N GLY A 45 19.55 -22.82 6.64
CA GLY A 45 20.83 -22.34 7.17
C GLY A 45 20.71 -21.27 8.26
N CYS A 46 19.50 -20.92 8.71
CA CYS A 46 19.33 -20.06 9.89
C CYS A 46 19.89 -20.77 11.14
N PRO A 47 20.71 -20.10 11.97
CA PRO A 47 21.23 -20.68 13.20
C PRO A 47 20.12 -21.15 14.13
N LEU A 48 20.34 -22.31 14.72
CA LEU A 48 19.48 -22.85 15.78
C LEU A 48 19.82 -22.12 17.09
N GLY A 49 18.82 -21.51 17.71
CA GLY A 49 19.01 -20.84 18.99
C GLY A 49 17.96 -19.81 19.33
N LYS A 50 18.14 -19.17 20.48
CA LYS A 50 17.33 -18.03 20.94
C LYS A 50 18.05 -16.71 20.65
N LEU A 51 17.25 -15.67 20.41
CA LEU A 51 17.76 -14.31 20.25
C LEU A 51 18.55 -13.87 21.50
N ILE A 52 19.67 -13.19 21.27
CA ILE A 52 20.43 -12.55 22.36
C ILE A 52 19.58 -11.41 22.95
N THR A 53 19.39 -11.42 24.27
CA THR A 53 18.77 -10.30 24.98
C THR A 53 19.84 -9.23 25.21
N ARG A 54 19.62 -8.01 24.72
CA ARG A 54 20.62 -6.94 24.80
C ARG A 54 20.24 -6.02 25.96
N LYS A 55 21.03 -6.05 27.04
CA LYS A 55 20.89 -5.09 28.14
C LYS A 55 21.47 -3.73 27.74
N SER A 56 20.86 -2.65 28.23
CA SER A 56 21.47 -1.31 28.17
C SER A 56 22.80 -1.34 28.91
N THR A 57 23.81 -0.67 28.35
CA THR A 57 25.16 -0.58 28.94
C THR A 57 25.69 0.83 28.68
N ASN A 58 26.77 1.23 29.34
CA ASN A 58 27.45 2.50 29.07
C ASN A 58 27.85 2.71 27.59
N ARG A 59 27.93 1.63 26.79
CA ARG A 59 28.27 1.66 25.36
C ARG A 59 27.07 1.79 24.40
N GLY A 60 25.87 2.12 24.88
CA GLY A 60 24.70 2.40 24.03
C GLY A 60 23.39 1.80 24.53
N SER A 61 22.28 2.36 24.04
CA SER A 61 20.92 1.97 24.43
C SER A 61 20.56 0.56 23.95
N SER A 62 19.66 -0.11 24.67
CA SER A 62 19.08 -1.39 24.25
C SER A 62 18.39 -1.27 22.89
N SER A 63 17.67 -0.18 22.64
CA SER A 63 17.01 0.12 21.35
C SER A 63 17.99 0.09 20.18
N GLN A 64 19.16 0.73 20.32
CA GLN A 64 20.16 0.76 19.26
C GLN A 64 20.78 -0.61 19.01
N LYS A 65 20.96 -1.42 20.06
CA LYS A 65 21.44 -2.80 19.93
C LYS A 65 20.39 -3.69 19.26
N TYR A 66 19.12 -3.54 19.61
CA TYR A 66 18.05 -4.29 18.94
C TYR A 66 17.85 -3.87 17.49
N ALA A 67 18.00 -2.58 17.17
CA ALA A 67 17.98 -2.11 15.79
C ALA A 67 19.14 -2.69 14.95
N LYS A 68 20.33 -2.84 15.55
CA LYS A 68 21.45 -3.56 14.92
C LYS A 68 21.10 -5.03 14.64
N ASP A 69 20.50 -5.72 15.61
CA ASP A 69 20.07 -7.10 15.43
C ASP A 69 19.02 -7.20 14.29
N CYS A 70 18.09 -6.24 14.18
CA CYS A 70 17.12 -6.17 13.06
C CYS A 70 17.81 -6.03 11.70
N TYR A 71 18.89 -5.26 11.59
CA TYR A 71 19.64 -5.11 10.34
C TYR A 71 20.28 -6.44 9.92
N LEU A 72 20.93 -7.14 10.85
CA LEU A 72 21.57 -8.43 10.57
C LEU A 72 20.55 -9.49 10.13
N LEU A 73 19.39 -9.53 10.80
CA LEU A 73 18.28 -10.41 10.38
C LEU A 73 17.80 -10.06 8.97
N GLN A 74 17.69 -8.78 8.63
CA GLN A 74 17.27 -8.33 7.30
C GLN A 74 18.28 -8.68 6.21
N GLN A 75 19.59 -8.55 6.47
CA GLN A 75 20.64 -8.97 5.55
C GLN A 75 20.58 -10.47 5.28
N PHE A 76 20.41 -11.28 6.33
CA PHE A 76 20.22 -12.73 6.20
C PHE A 76 19.00 -13.07 5.34
N ILE A 77 17.85 -12.43 5.59
CA ILE A 77 16.64 -12.61 4.78
C ILE A 77 16.87 -12.22 3.32
N SER A 78 17.75 -11.26 3.06
CA SER A 78 18.11 -10.80 1.72
C SER A 78 19.17 -11.68 1.04
N GLY A 79 19.66 -12.73 1.70
CA GLY A 79 20.59 -13.70 1.15
C GLY A 79 22.04 -13.57 1.59
N ASP A 80 22.37 -12.67 2.53
CA ASP A 80 23.73 -12.54 3.07
C ASP A 80 23.83 -13.14 4.49
N PRO A 81 24.46 -14.33 4.65
CA PRO A 81 24.55 -15.01 5.93
C PRO A 81 25.72 -14.59 6.82
N SER A 82 26.56 -13.64 6.38
CA SER A 82 27.91 -13.42 6.94
C SER A 82 27.98 -12.99 8.42
N SER A 83 26.85 -12.72 9.08
CA SER A 83 26.82 -12.22 10.48
C SER A 83 25.58 -12.64 11.27
N ILE A 84 24.81 -13.62 10.79
CA ILE A 84 23.57 -14.03 11.45
C ILE A 84 23.80 -14.65 12.83
N ASP A 85 24.95 -15.31 13.02
CA ASP A 85 25.35 -15.93 14.29
C ASP A 85 25.53 -14.91 15.43
N GLU A 86 25.78 -13.63 15.12
CA GLU A 86 25.92 -12.57 16.14
C GLU A 86 24.61 -12.24 16.86
N VAL A 87 23.48 -12.66 16.29
CA VAL A 87 22.13 -12.34 16.78
C VAL A 87 21.56 -13.45 17.66
N PHE A 88 22.03 -14.68 17.47
CA PHE A 88 21.61 -15.86 18.21
C PHE A 88 22.61 -16.21 19.31
N ARG A 89 22.11 -16.70 20.44
CA ARG A 89 23.00 -17.25 21.47
C ARG A 89 23.61 -18.54 20.92
N LYS A 90 24.93 -18.63 20.99
CA LYS A 90 25.66 -19.88 20.79
C LYS A 90 25.37 -20.73 22.03
N ASP A 91 24.35 -21.57 21.96
CA ASP A 91 24.13 -22.55 23.02
C ASP A 91 25.33 -23.51 22.97
N GLU A 92 26.11 -23.56 24.05
CA GLU A 92 27.08 -24.64 24.23
C GLU A 92 26.32 -25.98 24.10
N PRO A 93 26.92 -27.03 23.52
CA PRO A 93 26.32 -28.35 23.47
C PRO A 93 26.27 -28.92 24.91
N LYS A 94 25.30 -28.43 25.69
CA LYS A 94 24.91 -29.06 26.94
C LYS A 94 24.15 -30.31 26.56
N SER A 95 24.85 -31.44 26.74
CA SER A 95 24.25 -32.76 26.91
C SER A 95 22.95 -32.63 27.71
N VAL A 96 21.85 -33.07 27.09
CA VAL A 96 20.61 -33.53 27.70
C VAL A 96 20.24 -32.81 29.02
N SER A 97 19.44 -31.76 28.93
CA SER A 97 18.60 -31.33 30.04
C SER A 97 17.22 -30.98 29.50
N GLU A 98 16.29 -31.84 29.91
CA GLU A 98 14.84 -31.76 29.89
C GLU A 98 14.21 -30.50 29.32
N HIS A 99 13.33 -30.75 28.35
CA HIS A 99 12.24 -29.89 27.93
C HIS A 99 11.71 -29.01 29.07
N ASN A 100 12.11 -27.74 29.10
CA ASN A 100 11.18 -26.68 29.45
C ASN A 100 10.16 -26.59 28.32
N ALA A 101 9.28 -27.60 28.26
CA ALA A 101 8.07 -27.54 27.48
C ALA A 101 7.29 -26.35 28.05
N VAL A 102 7.35 -25.22 27.35
CA VAL A 102 6.28 -24.23 27.43
C VAL A 102 5.00 -25.04 27.34
N PRO A 103 4.08 -24.98 28.33
CA PRO A 103 2.89 -25.82 28.32
C PRO A 103 2.22 -25.61 26.97
N LEU A 104 1.95 -26.69 26.21
CA LEU A 104 1.31 -26.60 24.89
C LEU A 104 0.07 -25.69 24.91
N ASN A 105 -0.59 -25.61 26.06
CA ASN A 105 -1.71 -24.73 26.35
C ASN A 105 -1.40 -23.24 26.16
N CYS A 106 -0.20 -22.75 26.51
CA CYS A 106 0.14 -21.33 26.38
C CYS A 106 0.26 -20.89 24.91
N HIS A 107 0.97 -21.66 24.09
CA HIS A 107 1.06 -21.40 22.64
C HIS A 107 -0.28 -21.61 21.93
N LEU A 108 -1.09 -22.58 22.37
CA LEU A 108 -2.43 -22.77 21.82
C LEU A 108 -3.34 -21.57 22.12
N ILE A 109 -3.24 -20.97 23.31
CA ILE A 109 -3.98 -19.75 23.67
C ILE A 109 -3.51 -18.57 22.82
N GLU A 110 -2.19 -18.35 22.69
CA GLU A 110 -1.64 -17.28 21.84
C GLU A 110 -2.07 -17.42 20.37
N LEU A 111 -2.01 -18.64 19.83
CA LEU A 111 -2.45 -18.94 18.47
C LEU A 111 -3.95 -18.72 18.32
N LYS A 112 -4.76 -19.16 19.28
CA LYS A 112 -6.22 -18.95 19.29
C LYS A 112 -6.58 -17.47 19.31
N THR A 113 -5.91 -16.68 20.15
CA THR A 113 -6.12 -15.23 20.21
C THR A 113 -5.72 -14.56 18.89
N THR A 114 -4.57 -14.95 18.33
CA THR A 114 -4.11 -14.44 17.03
C THR A 114 -5.08 -14.81 15.91
N LEU A 115 -5.62 -16.03 15.92
CA LEU A 115 -6.62 -16.49 14.96
C LEU A 115 -7.92 -15.70 15.10
N HIS A 116 -8.39 -15.43 16.32
CA HIS A 116 -9.59 -14.60 16.53
C HIS A 116 -9.38 -13.17 16.00
N MET A 117 -8.26 -12.54 16.35
CA MET A 117 -7.94 -11.18 15.88
C MET A 117 -7.82 -11.11 14.34
N THR A 118 -7.30 -12.16 13.70
CA THR A 118 -7.21 -12.21 12.23
C THR A 118 -8.58 -12.43 11.58
N ILE A 119 -9.45 -13.26 12.17
CA ILE A 119 -10.84 -13.41 11.73
C ILE A 119 -11.61 -12.09 11.85
N ASP A 120 -11.48 -11.38 12.97
CA ASP A 120 -12.14 -10.08 13.17
C ASP A 120 -11.68 -9.05 12.13
N ARG A 121 -10.37 -8.98 11.88
CA ARG A 121 -9.81 -8.10 10.85
C ARG A 121 -10.28 -8.49 9.45
N LEU A 122 -10.41 -9.78 9.14
CA LEU A 122 -10.97 -10.26 7.87
C LEU A 122 -12.43 -9.82 7.71
N ASN A 123 -13.24 -9.93 8.76
CA ASN A 123 -14.64 -9.51 8.75
C ASN A 123 -14.77 -8.00 8.52
N GLU A 124 -13.91 -7.17 9.14
CA GLU A 124 -13.90 -5.72 8.91
C GLU A 124 -13.47 -5.37 7.47
N VAL A 125 -12.46 -6.05 6.93
CA VAL A 125 -12.06 -5.89 5.52
C VAL A 125 -13.19 -6.29 4.59
N GLU A 126 -13.93 -7.36 4.90
CA GLU A 126 -15.07 -7.79 4.08
C GLU A 126 -16.22 -6.75 4.11
N LYS A 127 -16.51 -6.17 5.27
CA LYS A 127 -17.50 -5.08 5.40
C LYS A 127 -17.10 -3.86 4.58
N LEU A 128 -15.84 -3.43 4.68
CA LEU A 128 -15.31 -2.32 3.87
C LEU A 128 -15.38 -2.65 2.37
N GLY A 129 -15.07 -3.88 1.99
CA GLY A 129 -15.20 -4.36 0.60
C GLY A 129 -16.64 -4.29 0.08
N LYS A 130 -17.64 -4.63 0.91
CA LYS A 130 -19.07 -4.48 0.56
C LYS A 130 -19.47 -3.01 0.41
N ALA A 131 -19.06 -2.15 1.34
CA ALA A 131 -19.36 -0.71 1.27
C ALA A 131 -18.74 -0.06 0.01
N ASN A 132 -17.49 -0.40 -0.32
CA ASN A 132 -16.82 0.10 -1.52
C ASN A 132 -17.52 -0.35 -2.80
N ARG A 133 -18.02 -1.59 -2.86
CA ARG A 133 -18.83 -2.06 -4.01
C ARG A 133 -20.08 -1.21 -4.21
N THR A 134 -20.82 -0.91 -3.14
CA THR A 134 -22.01 -0.03 -3.23
C THR A 134 -21.66 1.36 -3.73
N VAL A 135 -20.52 1.93 -3.32
CA VAL A 135 -20.06 3.24 -3.80
C VAL A 135 -19.70 3.18 -5.29
N ILE A 136 -19.00 2.13 -5.73
CA ILE A 136 -18.64 1.92 -7.14
C ILE A 136 -19.90 1.82 -8.01
N GLU A 137 -20.90 1.05 -7.59
CA GLU A 137 -22.18 0.91 -8.32
C GLU A 137 -22.92 2.25 -8.45
N LYS A 138 -22.95 3.06 -7.39
CA LYS A 138 -23.53 4.42 -7.42
C LYS A 138 -22.79 5.32 -8.41
N LEU A 139 -21.46 5.35 -8.34
CA LEU A 139 -20.64 6.16 -9.24
C LEU A 139 -20.78 5.71 -10.70
N GLN A 140 -20.89 4.41 -10.97
CA GLN A 140 -21.14 3.89 -12.32
C GLN A 140 -22.50 4.34 -12.86
N THR A 141 -23.54 4.26 -12.02
CA THR A 141 -24.89 4.71 -12.39
C THR A 141 -24.93 6.20 -12.69
N GLU A 142 -24.25 7.01 -11.88
CA GLU A 142 -24.15 8.46 -12.08
C GLU A 142 -23.36 8.80 -13.34
N ASN A 143 -22.25 8.10 -13.60
CA ASN A 143 -21.47 8.28 -14.83
C ASN A 143 -22.31 7.99 -16.08
N GLU A 144 -23.10 6.92 -16.06
CA GLU A 144 -23.96 6.53 -17.17
C GLU A 144 -25.11 7.54 -17.39
N LYS A 145 -25.59 8.16 -16.32
CA LYS A 145 -26.53 9.27 -16.40
C LYS A 145 -25.91 10.49 -17.07
N LEU A 146 -24.72 10.91 -16.61
CA LEU A 146 -24.00 12.07 -17.17
C LEU A 146 -23.64 11.86 -18.64
N ARG A 147 -23.26 10.64 -19.03
CA ARG A 147 -23.00 10.30 -20.44
C ARG A 147 -24.22 10.48 -21.32
N ARG A 148 -25.39 10.03 -20.86
CA ARG A 148 -26.66 10.22 -21.57
C ARG A 148 -27.02 11.70 -21.69
N GLU A 149 -26.92 12.46 -20.61
CA GLU A 149 -27.17 13.91 -20.63
C GLU A 149 -26.23 14.65 -21.59
N LEU A 150 -24.95 14.25 -21.64
CA LEU A 150 -23.98 14.81 -22.56
C LEU A 150 -24.33 14.52 -24.02
N VAL A 151 -24.72 13.29 -24.33
CA VAL A 151 -25.16 12.89 -25.68
C VAL A 151 -26.41 13.69 -26.10
N ASP A 152 -27.42 13.76 -25.24
CA ASP A 152 -28.65 14.50 -25.50
C ASP A 152 -28.38 15.99 -25.73
N SER A 153 -27.51 16.60 -24.92
CA SER A 153 -27.10 17.99 -25.06
C SER A 153 -26.37 18.24 -26.37
N ASN A 154 -25.45 17.34 -26.74
CA ASN A 154 -24.69 17.45 -27.99
C ASN A 154 -25.60 17.29 -29.22
N GLU A 155 -26.60 16.41 -29.17
CA GLU A 155 -27.58 16.26 -30.24
C GLU A 155 -28.43 17.54 -30.41
N ARG A 156 -28.88 18.15 -29.30
CA ARG A 156 -29.62 19.42 -29.32
C ARG A 156 -28.77 20.54 -29.91
N LEU A 157 -27.51 20.64 -29.50
CA LEU A 157 -26.59 21.64 -30.02
C LEU A 157 -26.33 21.43 -31.51
N SER A 158 -26.11 20.19 -31.95
CA SER A 158 -25.93 19.87 -33.36
C SER A 158 -27.14 20.26 -34.20
N LYS A 159 -28.36 19.98 -33.73
CA LYS A 159 -29.60 20.41 -34.40
C LYS A 159 -29.71 21.93 -34.50
N HIS A 160 -29.39 22.64 -33.42
CA HIS A 160 -29.39 24.10 -33.41
C HIS A 160 -28.38 24.68 -34.40
N ILE A 161 -27.15 24.14 -34.43
CA ILE A 161 -26.11 24.57 -35.37
C ILE A 161 -26.58 24.39 -36.82
N VAL A 162 -27.10 23.21 -37.16
CA VAL A 162 -27.62 22.93 -38.52
C VAL A 162 -28.73 23.93 -38.88
N PHE A 163 -29.68 24.16 -37.98
CA PHE A 163 -30.75 25.12 -38.19
C PHE A 163 -30.20 26.54 -38.44
N SER A 164 -29.31 27.03 -37.58
CA SER A 164 -28.72 28.37 -37.72
C SER A 164 -27.92 28.53 -39.01
N VAL A 165 -27.16 27.51 -39.42
CA VAL A 165 -26.41 27.53 -40.69
C VAL A 165 -27.38 27.62 -41.87
N THR A 166 -28.42 26.78 -41.90
CA THR A 166 -29.42 26.82 -42.98
C THR A 166 -30.17 28.14 -43.04
N GLU A 167 -30.47 28.75 -41.89
CA GLU A 167 -31.11 30.07 -41.83
C GLU A 167 -30.20 31.16 -42.39
N CYS A 168 -28.90 31.14 -42.04
CA CYS A 168 -27.91 32.07 -42.60
C CYS A 168 -27.76 31.92 -44.11
N GLU A 169 -27.63 30.68 -44.61
CA GLU A 169 -27.55 30.41 -46.06
C GLU A 169 -28.79 30.91 -46.80
N PHE A 170 -29.98 30.68 -46.25
CA PHE A 170 -31.23 31.17 -46.84
C PHE A 170 -31.27 32.71 -46.90
N ARG A 171 -30.86 33.40 -45.82
CA ARG A 171 -30.80 34.87 -45.80
C ARG A 171 -29.81 35.42 -46.81
N LEU A 172 -28.65 34.78 -46.98
CA LEU A 172 -27.67 35.17 -48.00
C LEU A 172 -28.22 34.97 -49.41
N PHE A 173 -28.90 33.85 -49.67
CA PHE A 173 -29.54 33.60 -50.95
C PHE A 173 -30.61 34.66 -51.31
N VAL A 174 -31.47 35.03 -50.35
CA VAL A 174 -32.48 36.08 -50.57
C VAL A 174 -31.82 37.43 -50.87
N ALA A 175 -30.75 37.79 -50.15
CA ALA A 175 -30.03 39.03 -50.40
C ALA A 175 -29.39 39.08 -51.80
N ASP A 176 -28.84 37.96 -52.30
CA ASP A 176 -28.28 37.88 -53.65
C ASP A 176 -29.35 38.03 -54.74
N VAL A 177 -30.55 37.48 -54.52
CA VAL A 177 -31.69 37.63 -55.43
C VAL A 177 -32.16 39.08 -55.52
N ASP A 178 -32.28 39.77 -54.38
CA ASP A 178 -32.68 41.18 -54.32
C ASP A 178 -31.68 42.08 -55.07
N VAL A 179 -30.37 41.85 -54.86
CA VAL A 179 -29.30 42.57 -55.58
C VAL A 179 -29.36 42.35 -57.10
N CYS A 180 -29.76 41.16 -57.55
CA CYS A 180 -29.93 40.87 -58.98
C CYS A 180 -31.18 41.56 -59.57
N MET A 181 -32.28 41.62 -58.82
CA MET A 181 -33.51 42.30 -59.24
C MET A 181 -33.31 43.82 -59.37
N ASP A 182 -32.61 44.45 -58.43
CA ASP A 182 -32.33 45.89 -58.46
C ASP A 182 -31.41 46.32 -59.61
N LYS A 183 -30.55 45.40 -60.11
CA LYS A 183 -29.66 45.66 -61.27
C LYS A 183 -30.31 45.34 -62.62
N GLY A 184 -31.53 44.82 -62.64
CA GLY A 184 -32.25 44.35 -63.85
C GLY A 184 -33.10 45.40 -64.58
N VAL A 185 -33.16 46.66 -64.14
CA VAL A 185 -33.98 47.72 -64.78
C VAL A 185 -33.10 48.80 -65.40
N VAL A 186 -32.15 48.45 -66.27
CA VAL A 186 -31.61 49.38 -67.29
C VAL A 186 -31.14 48.60 -68.51
N SER A 187 -32.06 48.20 -69.39
CA SER A 187 -31.80 47.98 -70.82
C SER A 187 -33.12 47.89 -71.56
N GLY A 188 -33.55 49.03 -72.09
CA GLY A 188 -34.76 49.24 -72.88
C GLY A 188 -34.97 50.73 -73.08
#